data_AF-A0A351RVE6-F1
#
_entry.id   AF-A0A351RVE6-F1
#
_cell.length_a   1.000
_cell.length_b   1.000
_cell.length_c   1.000
_cell.angle_alpha   90.00
_cell.angle_beta   90.00
_cell.angle_gamma   90.00
#
_symmetry.space_group_name_H-M   'P 1'
#
loop_
_entity.id
_entity.type
_entity.pdbx_description
1 polymer ?
#
loop_
_entity_poly.entity_id
_entity_poly.type
_entity_poly.pdbx_seq_one_letter_code
_entity_poly.pdbx_strand_id
1 'polypeptide(L)'
;MTVGGYIPDELIEEIRVRSDIVEVISDRVLLKKSGANYKGLCPFHSEKTPSFIVSPAKQIFHCFGCNEGGNVYQFVMKIENISFPDSVLLLARKYGINITDQKIKGVNSSQKNTLYDVNAMAAEFFQRQLSDLPQGKTAREYLRKRGITDNIIESFKIGYASTSWDGVHQFLKKKGISTDIQNSAGLIKERENGGGYVDRFRERIIFTISDSEGRVVGFGGRILNDTDSRPKYLNSPETLVYKKGNILYGLNITKDSIRKSKEAFLVEGYFDLITVYQHGIKNIIATSGTALTEDHARILRRYTDTVTLVFDGDEAGRNASDRGGIVLLNGGVKVKVISLPHGNDPDNFIREKSGEGFLNIARESKTFMEYIINKAIAESDLKSLDEKIRCINSVIPFLSIISNSVERSIYLSLLAEKTGVSEKAIMDEMSKKEYRMQNTEYVTKKSSTPHSALRTPHSHNKAERILVQLMLLDNKNIEKIKRHISIDDFKDNDLTEIASVLFTLSNSNDNMTISHIMDMLSGERLKKLVSEMVFEDIEYQEVDKNIGDCIRYIKKNRIDINELVKQLKTAVSEGNHQQFKELQGQILKIKQNSIIHDS
;
A
#
# COMPACT_ATOMS: atom_id res chain seq x y z
N MET A 1 19.00 13.46 0.48
CA MET A 1 18.84 13.19 -0.97
C MET A 1 17.36 13.21 -1.27
N THR A 2 16.86 14.33 -1.74
CA THR A 2 15.44 14.66 -1.83
C THR A 2 14.78 13.97 -3.02
N VAL A 3 13.63 13.36 -2.74
CA VAL A 3 12.74 12.72 -3.71
C VAL A 3 12.01 13.84 -4.47
N GLY A 4 12.66 14.43 -5.48
CA GLY A 4 12.10 15.60 -6.17
C GLY A 4 12.87 16.11 -7.38
N GLY A 5 13.51 15.25 -8.17
CA GLY A 5 14.43 15.67 -9.24
C GLY A 5 13.83 16.33 -10.51
N TYR A 6 12.68 17.01 -10.46
CA TYR A 6 12.01 17.51 -11.69
C TYR A 6 11.45 18.94 -11.63
N ILE A 7 11.52 19.61 -10.47
CA ILE A 7 11.21 21.04 -10.33
C ILE A 7 12.39 21.61 -9.54
N PRO A 8 13.09 22.67 -10.00
CA PRO A 8 14.22 23.23 -9.26
C PRO A 8 13.81 23.54 -7.82
N ASP A 9 14.64 23.17 -6.84
CA ASP A 9 14.35 23.40 -5.41
C ASP A 9 14.05 24.89 -5.15
N GLU A 10 14.76 25.79 -5.83
CA GLU A 10 14.52 27.24 -5.82
C GLU A 10 13.08 27.63 -6.22
N LEU A 11 12.50 26.92 -7.19
CA LEU A 11 11.15 27.17 -7.69
C LEU A 11 10.09 26.57 -6.75
N ILE A 12 10.36 25.40 -6.17
CA ILE A 12 9.51 24.82 -5.12
C ILE A 12 9.46 25.77 -3.93
N GLU A 13 10.59 26.35 -3.55
CA GLU A 13 10.66 27.33 -2.47
C GLU A 13 10.01 28.67 -2.84
N GLU A 14 10.17 29.16 -4.07
CA GLU A 14 9.46 30.35 -4.54
C GLU A 14 7.93 30.17 -4.44
N ILE A 15 7.41 29.04 -4.94
CA ILE A 15 5.99 28.71 -4.87
C ILE A 15 5.54 28.60 -3.41
N ARG A 16 6.34 27.99 -2.54
CA ARG A 16 6.04 27.84 -1.11
C ARG A 16 5.93 29.21 -0.43
N VAL A 17 6.90 30.08 -0.65
CA VAL A 17 6.94 31.42 -0.05
C VAL A 17 5.77 32.29 -0.50
N ARG A 18 5.34 32.16 -1.77
CA ARG A 18 4.17 32.88 -2.29
C ARG A 18 2.83 32.26 -1.88
N SER A 19 2.82 31.00 -1.47
CA SER A 19 1.60 30.29 -1.11
C SER A 19 1.25 30.47 0.36
N ASP A 20 0.47 31.50 0.70
CA ASP A 20 -0.05 31.62 2.07
C ASP A 20 -1.00 30.45 2.37
N ILE A 21 -0.60 29.59 3.31
CA ILE A 21 -1.40 28.44 3.70
C ILE A 21 -2.81 28.82 4.17
N VAL A 22 -3.00 29.98 4.80
CA VAL A 22 -4.33 30.41 5.26
C VAL A 22 -5.21 30.72 4.06
N GLU A 23 -4.68 31.39 3.05
CA GLU A 23 -5.40 31.70 1.81
C GLU A 23 -5.76 30.42 1.05
N VAL A 24 -4.79 29.54 0.82
CA VAL A 24 -5.01 28.28 0.09
C VAL A 24 -6.06 27.40 0.77
N ILE A 25 -6.04 27.31 2.10
CA ILE A 25 -7.03 26.53 2.84
C ILE A 25 -8.40 27.22 2.82
N SER A 26 -8.44 28.55 2.90
CA SER A 26 -9.68 29.33 2.92
C SER A 26 -10.53 29.19 1.66
N ASP A 27 -9.93 28.77 0.53
CA ASP A 27 -10.67 28.41 -0.70
C ASP A 27 -11.68 27.28 -0.49
N ARG A 28 -11.43 26.39 0.48
CA ARG A 28 -12.21 25.16 0.70
C ARG A 28 -12.80 25.06 2.10
N VAL A 29 -12.23 25.76 3.07
CA VAL A 29 -12.61 25.67 4.48
C VAL A 29 -12.90 27.06 5.03
N LEU A 30 -14.06 27.23 5.66
CA LEU A 30 -14.36 28.45 6.40
C LEU A 30 -13.52 28.50 7.68
N LEU A 31 -12.45 29.30 7.65
CA LEU A 31 -11.56 29.52 8.79
C LEU A 31 -11.99 30.74 9.62
N LYS A 32 -12.00 30.59 10.95
CA LYS A 32 -12.19 31.69 11.90
C LYS A 32 -10.92 31.93 12.69
N LYS A 33 -10.55 33.19 12.88
CA LYS A 33 -9.36 33.55 13.68
C LYS A 33 -9.56 33.13 15.14
N SER A 34 -8.55 32.49 15.72
CA SER A 34 -8.53 31.97 17.09
C SER A 34 -7.14 32.20 17.69
N GLY A 35 -6.96 33.33 18.37
CA GLY A 35 -5.65 33.77 18.86
C GLY A 35 -4.68 34.07 17.72
N ALA A 36 -3.49 33.47 17.77
CA ALA A 36 -2.47 33.58 16.72
C ALA A 36 -2.72 32.65 15.51
N ASN A 37 -3.65 31.70 15.63
CA ASN A 37 -3.96 30.69 14.61
C ASN A 37 -5.37 30.89 14.03
N TYR A 38 -5.73 30.08 13.05
CA TYR A 38 -7.07 29.96 12.49
C TYR A 38 -7.66 28.59 12.78
N LYS A 39 -8.98 28.50 12.93
CA LYS A 39 -9.70 27.28 13.27
C LYS A 39 -10.93 27.09 12.40
N GLY A 40 -11.19 25.87 11.95
CA GLY A 40 -12.32 25.51 11.09
C GLY A 40 -12.76 24.04 11.24
N LEU A 41 -13.78 23.65 10.49
CA LEU A 41 -14.15 22.23 10.35
C LEU A 41 -13.17 21.55 9.39
N CYS A 42 -12.75 20.35 9.73
CA CYS A 42 -11.82 19.59 8.91
C CYS A 42 -12.45 19.19 7.57
N PRO A 43 -11.77 19.41 6.43
CA PRO A 43 -12.25 18.94 5.14
C PRO A 43 -11.99 17.44 4.90
N PHE A 44 -11.18 16.79 5.75
CA PHE A 44 -10.73 15.41 5.58
C PHE A 44 -11.56 14.39 6.37
N HIS A 45 -12.40 14.84 7.30
CA HIS A 45 -13.32 13.96 8.03
C HIS A 45 -14.57 14.76 8.46
N SER A 46 -15.67 14.06 8.73
CA SER A 46 -16.90 14.71 9.16
C SER A 46 -16.91 14.96 10.66
N GLU A 47 -17.03 16.22 11.07
CA GLU A 47 -17.13 16.65 12.46
C GLU A 47 -18.13 17.79 12.65
N LYS A 48 -18.64 17.97 13.87
CA LYS A 48 -19.55 19.08 14.23
C LYS A 48 -18.83 20.21 14.96
N THR A 49 -17.72 19.90 15.62
CA THR A 49 -16.90 20.84 16.38
C THR A 49 -15.62 21.11 15.61
N PRO A 50 -15.22 22.37 15.39
CA PRO A 50 -13.96 22.68 14.71
C PRO A 50 -12.76 22.03 15.41
N SER A 51 -12.00 21.16 14.72
CA SER A 51 -10.73 20.61 15.21
C SER A 51 -9.54 20.89 14.28
N PHE A 52 -9.81 21.52 13.12
CA PHE A 52 -8.81 21.88 12.13
C PHE A 52 -8.17 23.22 12.46
N ILE A 53 -6.86 23.24 12.74
CA ILE A 53 -6.09 24.43 13.10
C ILE A 53 -5.06 24.73 12.01
N VAL A 54 -4.92 26.00 11.64
CA VAL A 54 -3.95 26.50 10.66
C VAL A 54 -3.10 27.59 11.29
N SER A 55 -1.77 27.46 11.21
CA SER A 55 -0.84 28.46 11.71
C SER A 55 -0.24 29.28 10.57
N PRO A 56 -0.54 30.59 10.48
CA PRO A 56 0.07 31.46 9.47
C PRO A 56 1.58 31.62 9.71
N ALA A 57 2.00 31.70 10.97
CA ALA A 57 3.40 31.89 11.33
C ALA A 57 4.26 30.65 11.00
N LYS A 58 3.70 29.45 11.17
CA LYS A 58 4.41 28.18 10.95
C LYS A 58 4.20 27.60 9.55
N GLN A 59 3.28 28.18 8.76
CA GLN A 59 2.88 27.70 7.42
C GLN A 59 2.50 26.21 7.40
N ILE A 60 1.75 25.75 8.42
CA ILE A 60 1.27 24.37 8.56
C ILE A 60 -0.18 24.32 9.07
N PHE A 61 -0.83 23.17 8.88
CA PHE A 61 -2.12 22.83 9.47
C PHE A 61 -2.04 21.52 10.26
N HIS A 62 -2.97 21.35 11.21
CA HIS A 62 -3.20 20.08 11.90
C HIS A 62 -4.66 19.95 12.31
N CYS A 63 -5.19 18.73 12.27
CA CYS A 63 -6.55 18.40 12.67
C CYS A 63 -6.54 17.47 13.88
N PHE A 64 -6.99 17.96 15.04
CA PHE A 64 -7.04 17.15 16.27
C PHE A 64 -8.11 16.05 16.26
N GLY A 65 -9.08 16.09 15.33
CA GLY A 65 -10.09 15.03 15.18
C GLY A 65 -9.61 13.79 14.40
N CYS A 66 -8.84 13.96 13.33
CA CYS A 66 -8.39 12.87 12.46
C CYS A 66 -6.86 12.74 12.32
N ASN A 67 -6.11 13.57 13.04
CA ASN A 67 -4.65 13.67 13.04
C ASN A 67 -4.02 14.00 11.69
N GLU A 68 -4.79 14.49 10.71
CA GLU A 68 -4.23 14.99 9.46
C GLU A 68 -3.51 16.31 9.68
N GLY A 69 -2.28 16.41 9.16
CA GLY A 69 -1.49 17.64 9.27
C GLY A 69 -0.38 17.68 8.23
N GLY A 70 0.07 18.89 7.91
CA GLY A 70 0.89 19.14 6.73
C GLY A 70 1.17 20.62 6.47
N ASN A 71 2.04 20.88 5.50
CA ASN A 71 2.19 22.20 4.88
C ASN A 71 1.18 22.38 3.72
N VAL A 72 1.31 23.50 3.00
CA VAL A 72 0.44 23.87 1.88
C VAL A 72 0.40 22.81 0.76
N TYR A 73 1.53 22.16 0.45
CA TYR A 73 1.57 21.10 -0.55
C TYR A 73 0.82 19.86 -0.09
N GLN A 74 1.01 19.43 1.17
CA GLN A 74 0.28 18.28 1.70
C GLN A 74 -1.23 18.54 1.77
N PHE A 75 -1.66 19.78 2.07
CA PHE A 75 -3.07 20.15 2.01
C PHE A 75 -3.64 19.96 0.60
N VAL A 76 -3.00 20.57 -0.41
CA VAL A 76 -3.44 20.50 -1.81
C VAL A 76 -3.42 19.07 -2.34
N MET A 77 -2.37 18.30 -2.05
CA MET A 77 -2.28 16.89 -2.44
C MET A 77 -3.45 16.08 -1.89
N LYS A 78 -3.84 16.28 -0.62
CA LYS A 78 -4.92 15.53 0.00
C LYS A 78 -6.30 15.99 -0.49
N ILE A 79 -6.52 17.30 -0.57
CA ILE A 79 -7.84 17.84 -0.94
C ILE A 79 -8.18 17.61 -2.42
N GLU A 80 -7.19 17.67 -3.30
CA GLU A 80 -7.35 17.41 -4.73
C GLU A 80 -7.04 15.95 -5.12
N ASN A 81 -6.50 15.15 -4.18
CA ASN A 81 -6.04 13.78 -4.41
C ASN A 81 -5.05 13.68 -5.60
N ILE A 82 -4.04 14.57 -5.58
CA ILE A 82 -3.01 14.69 -6.62
C ILE A 82 -1.60 14.46 -6.06
N SER A 83 -0.63 14.18 -6.95
CA SER A 83 0.76 13.96 -6.55
C SER A 83 1.47 15.26 -6.13
N PHE A 84 2.64 15.15 -5.50
CA PHE A 84 3.43 16.33 -5.12
C PHE A 84 3.83 17.21 -6.32
N PRO A 85 4.34 16.66 -7.45
CA PRO A 85 4.56 17.49 -8.64
C PRO A 85 3.31 18.21 -9.14
N ASP A 86 2.16 17.52 -9.13
CA ASP A 86 0.89 18.12 -9.56
C ASP A 86 0.42 19.22 -8.61
N SER A 87 0.64 19.08 -7.30
CA SER A 87 0.31 20.12 -6.32
C SER A 87 1.19 21.36 -6.47
N VAL A 88 2.48 21.17 -6.78
CA VAL A 88 3.40 22.27 -7.10
C VAL A 88 2.95 23.01 -8.37
N LEU A 89 2.57 22.27 -9.44
CA LEU A 89 2.06 22.87 -10.68
C LEU A 89 0.74 23.62 -10.48
N LEU A 90 -0.16 23.07 -9.66
CA LEU A 90 -1.45 23.67 -9.36
C LEU A 90 -1.27 25.00 -8.62
N LEU A 91 -0.42 25.02 -7.59
CA LEU A 91 -0.10 26.24 -6.84
C LEU A 91 0.66 27.26 -7.70
N ALA A 92 1.61 26.83 -8.54
CA ALA A 92 2.31 27.72 -9.46
C ALA A 92 1.34 28.46 -10.40
N ARG A 93 0.36 27.75 -10.98
CA ARG A 93 -0.68 28.37 -11.80
C ARG A 93 -1.54 29.35 -11.01
N LYS A 94 -1.93 28.99 -9.77
CA LYS A 94 -2.73 29.87 -8.90
C LYS A 94 -2.01 31.19 -8.62
N TYR A 95 -0.71 31.16 -8.37
CA TYR A 95 0.10 32.33 -8.05
C TYR A 95 0.81 32.97 -9.26
N GLY A 96 0.41 32.59 -10.49
CA GLY A 96 0.94 33.18 -11.72
C GLY A 96 2.44 32.96 -11.95
N ILE A 97 3.02 31.92 -11.34
CA ILE A 97 4.43 31.56 -11.51
C ILE A 97 4.54 30.74 -12.81
N ASN A 98 5.08 31.39 -13.84
CA ASN A 98 5.29 30.76 -15.16
C ASN A 98 6.37 29.69 -15.07
N ILE A 99 5.95 28.44 -15.00
CA ILE A 99 6.87 27.33 -15.19
C ILE A 99 6.93 27.03 -16.69
N THR A 100 8.01 27.44 -17.36
CA THR A 100 8.21 27.16 -18.79
C THR A 100 8.25 25.66 -19.03
N ASP A 101 7.58 25.16 -20.08
CA ASP A 101 7.53 23.73 -20.46
C ASP A 101 8.91 23.06 -20.58
N GLN A 102 9.97 23.83 -20.81
CA GLN A 102 11.35 23.35 -20.85
C GLN A 102 11.96 23.06 -19.46
N LYS A 103 11.38 23.60 -18.38
CA LYS A 103 11.80 23.37 -16.99
C LYS A 103 10.91 22.36 -16.22
N ILE A 104 9.70 22.05 -16.72
CA ILE A 104 8.77 21.03 -16.14
C ILE A 104 9.07 19.62 -16.65
N LYS A 105 9.72 19.50 -17.82
CA LYS A 105 9.92 18.22 -18.50
C LYS A 105 11.13 17.48 -17.92
N GLY A 106 10.94 16.96 -16.73
CA GLY A 106 11.67 15.81 -16.25
C GLY A 106 11.58 14.67 -17.25
N VAL A 107 12.74 14.14 -17.67
CA VAL A 107 12.88 13.05 -18.65
C VAL A 107 11.88 11.89 -18.41
N ASN A 108 11.47 11.63 -17.16
CA ASN A 108 10.51 10.58 -16.78
C ASN A 108 9.01 10.87 -17.04
N SER A 109 8.52 12.13 -16.97
CA SER A 109 7.10 12.43 -17.26
C SER A 109 6.85 12.46 -18.77
N SER A 110 7.81 12.99 -19.54
CA SER A 110 7.84 12.84 -21.00
C SER A 110 7.92 11.36 -21.38
N GLN A 111 8.79 10.58 -20.74
CA GLN A 111 8.88 9.14 -21.01
C GLN A 111 7.59 8.40 -20.68
N LYS A 112 6.93 8.65 -19.54
CA LYS A 112 5.64 8.01 -19.24
C LYS A 112 4.57 8.36 -20.27
N ASN A 113 4.44 9.64 -20.64
CA ASN A 113 3.51 10.06 -21.69
C ASN A 113 3.81 9.38 -23.02
N THR A 114 5.09 9.33 -23.40
CA THR A 114 5.53 8.57 -24.58
C THR A 114 5.18 7.09 -24.49
N LEU A 115 5.32 6.45 -23.32
CA LEU A 115 4.93 5.05 -23.13
C LEU A 115 3.41 4.86 -23.22
N TYR A 116 2.60 5.78 -22.70
CA TYR A 116 1.15 5.76 -22.88
C TYR A 116 0.77 5.88 -24.36
N ASP A 117 1.38 6.80 -25.10
CA ASP A 117 1.13 7.00 -26.53
C ASP A 117 1.53 5.77 -27.35
N VAL A 118 2.71 5.21 -27.08
CA VAL A 118 3.21 4.01 -27.77
C VAL A 118 2.35 2.79 -27.47
N ASN A 119 1.92 2.61 -26.22
CA ASN A 119 0.98 1.56 -25.86
C ASN A 119 -0.39 1.76 -26.53
N ALA A 120 -0.89 2.99 -26.65
CA ALA A 120 -2.13 3.26 -27.37
C ALA A 120 -2.00 2.88 -28.86
N MET A 121 -0.90 3.27 -29.52
CA MET A 121 -0.62 2.87 -30.90
C MET A 121 -0.51 1.34 -31.07
N ALA A 122 0.12 0.66 -30.11
CA ALA A 122 0.22 -0.80 -30.12
C ALA A 122 -1.15 -1.48 -29.94
N ALA A 123 -2.02 -0.93 -29.08
CA ALA A 123 -3.38 -1.44 -28.90
C ALA A 123 -4.18 -1.34 -30.21
N GLU A 124 -4.14 -0.18 -30.88
CA GLU A 124 -4.77 -0.01 -32.20
C GLU A 124 -4.21 -0.99 -33.24
N PHE A 125 -2.90 -1.19 -33.25
CA PHE A 125 -2.24 -2.14 -34.13
C PHE A 125 -2.75 -3.58 -33.91
N PHE A 126 -2.86 -4.02 -32.65
CA PHE A 126 -3.37 -5.36 -32.35
C PHE A 126 -4.86 -5.50 -32.67
N GLN A 127 -5.68 -4.46 -32.48
CA GLN A 127 -7.09 -4.48 -32.87
C GLN A 127 -7.27 -4.56 -34.40
N ARG A 128 -6.45 -3.83 -35.16
CA ARG A 128 -6.41 -3.94 -36.63
C ARG A 128 -5.95 -5.33 -37.07
N GLN A 129 -4.93 -5.89 -36.43
CA GLN A 129 -4.52 -7.26 -36.73
C GLN A 129 -5.62 -8.29 -36.45
N LEU A 130 -6.40 -8.10 -35.38
CA LEU A 130 -7.56 -8.95 -35.11
C LEU A 130 -8.63 -8.82 -36.19
N SER A 131 -8.82 -7.64 -36.78
CA SER A 131 -9.88 -7.35 -37.74
C SER A 131 -9.50 -7.68 -39.19
N ASP A 132 -8.32 -7.27 -39.61
CA ASP A 132 -7.93 -7.16 -41.01
C ASP A 132 -7.13 -8.37 -41.51
N LEU A 133 -6.38 -9.05 -40.63
CA LEU A 133 -5.53 -10.16 -41.05
C LEU A 133 -6.33 -11.45 -41.27
N PRO A 134 -5.96 -12.28 -42.26
CA PRO A 134 -6.50 -13.63 -42.41
C PRO A 134 -6.35 -14.49 -41.14
N GLN A 135 -5.19 -14.43 -40.46
CA GLN A 135 -4.97 -15.11 -39.18
C GLN A 135 -5.81 -14.52 -38.05
N GLY A 136 -6.17 -13.23 -38.15
CA GLY A 136 -7.12 -12.57 -37.25
C GLY A 136 -8.51 -13.23 -37.32
N LYS A 137 -8.91 -13.80 -38.46
CA LYS A 137 -10.16 -14.58 -38.58
C LYS A 137 -10.17 -15.78 -37.62
N THR A 138 -9.08 -16.55 -37.54
CA THR A 138 -8.96 -17.69 -36.62
C THR A 138 -9.04 -17.24 -35.16
N ALA A 139 -8.43 -16.10 -34.82
CA ALA A 139 -8.54 -15.48 -33.50
C ALA A 139 -9.98 -15.06 -33.15
N ARG A 140 -10.70 -14.43 -34.09
CA ARG A 140 -12.13 -14.07 -33.91
C ARG A 140 -13.01 -15.31 -33.77
N GLU A 141 -12.76 -16.36 -34.55
CA GLU A 141 -13.47 -17.64 -34.42
C GLU A 141 -13.23 -18.29 -33.07
N TYR A 142 -11.99 -18.25 -32.55
CA TYR A 142 -11.67 -18.71 -31.20
C TYR A 142 -12.45 -17.92 -30.14
N LEU A 143 -12.45 -16.58 -30.21
CA LEU A 143 -13.20 -15.71 -29.29
C LEU A 143 -14.70 -16.00 -29.35
N ARG A 144 -15.26 -16.20 -30.54
CA ARG A 144 -16.67 -16.56 -30.74
C ARG A 144 -16.99 -17.95 -30.19
N LYS A 145 -16.11 -18.93 -30.36
CA LYS A 145 -16.23 -20.26 -29.73
C LYS A 145 -16.22 -20.18 -28.20
N ARG A 146 -15.52 -19.18 -27.63
CA ARG A 146 -15.56 -18.85 -26.20
C ARG A 146 -16.78 -18.02 -25.78
N GLY A 147 -17.67 -17.71 -26.72
CA GLY A 147 -18.88 -16.93 -26.48
C GLY A 147 -18.66 -15.43 -26.38
N ILE A 148 -17.49 -14.91 -26.75
CA ILE A 148 -17.20 -13.47 -26.67
C ILE A 148 -17.79 -12.75 -27.88
N THR A 149 -18.61 -11.73 -27.61
CA THR A 149 -19.30 -10.93 -28.62
C THR A 149 -18.44 -9.80 -29.18
N ASP A 150 -18.75 -9.34 -30.39
CA ASP A 150 -17.99 -8.27 -31.05
C ASP A 150 -18.03 -6.93 -30.26
N ASN A 151 -19.14 -6.61 -29.58
CA ASN A 151 -19.23 -5.44 -28.68
C ASN A 151 -18.25 -5.53 -27.51
N ILE A 152 -18.07 -6.72 -26.94
CA ILE A 152 -17.10 -6.94 -25.86
C ILE A 152 -15.67 -6.85 -26.37
N ILE A 153 -15.39 -7.38 -27.57
CA ILE A 153 -14.09 -7.25 -28.23
C ILE A 153 -13.73 -5.76 -28.38
N GLU A 154 -14.69 -4.93 -28.80
CA GLU A 154 -14.50 -3.48 -28.92
C GLU A 154 -14.32 -2.80 -27.55
N SER A 155 -15.23 -3.05 -26.61
CA SER A 155 -15.24 -2.41 -25.28
C SER A 155 -13.98 -2.66 -24.47
N PHE A 156 -13.43 -3.88 -24.53
CA PHE A 156 -12.18 -4.26 -23.85
C PHE A 156 -10.93 -4.08 -24.72
N LYS A 157 -11.09 -3.52 -25.92
CA LYS A 157 -10.02 -3.33 -26.90
C LYS A 157 -9.20 -4.61 -27.13
N ILE A 158 -9.88 -5.74 -27.30
CA ILE A 158 -9.24 -7.03 -27.56
C ILE A 158 -8.60 -7.00 -28.96
N GLY A 159 -7.37 -7.50 -29.06
CA GLY A 159 -6.60 -7.54 -30.30
C GLY A 159 -6.00 -8.91 -30.58
N TYR A 160 -5.14 -8.97 -31.60
CA TYR A 160 -4.39 -10.17 -31.98
C TYR A 160 -2.95 -9.82 -32.35
N ALA A 161 -1.99 -10.57 -31.85
CA ALA A 161 -0.62 -10.54 -32.32
C ALA A 161 -0.40 -11.69 -33.30
N SER A 162 0.00 -11.38 -34.54
CA SER A 162 0.27 -12.38 -35.58
C SER A 162 1.50 -13.25 -35.27
N THR A 163 1.79 -14.17 -36.19
CA THR A 163 2.97 -15.03 -36.17
C THR A 163 4.26 -14.32 -36.57
N SER A 164 4.18 -13.04 -36.99
CA SER A 164 5.35 -12.25 -37.34
C SER A 164 6.34 -12.15 -36.17
N TRP A 165 7.63 -12.20 -36.48
CA TRP A 165 8.68 -12.08 -35.47
C TRP A 165 8.90 -10.64 -35.01
N ASP A 166 8.53 -9.65 -35.81
CA ASP A 166 8.83 -8.23 -35.60
C ASP A 166 7.70 -7.31 -36.12
N GLY A 167 6.45 -7.78 -36.15
CA GLY A 167 5.30 -7.05 -36.69
C GLY A 167 5.03 -5.71 -36.00
N VAL A 168 4.89 -5.69 -34.66
CA VAL A 168 4.70 -4.44 -33.91
C VAL A 168 5.98 -3.60 -33.92
N HIS A 169 7.15 -4.25 -33.91
CA HIS A 169 8.43 -3.56 -34.02
C HIS A 169 8.53 -2.72 -35.30
N GLN A 170 8.26 -3.32 -36.47
CA GLN A 170 8.32 -2.63 -37.76
C GLN A 170 7.22 -1.57 -37.89
N PHE A 171 6.02 -1.83 -37.37
CA PHE A 171 4.93 -0.85 -37.35
C PHE A 171 5.33 0.42 -36.57
N LEU A 172 5.83 0.27 -35.34
CA LEU A 172 6.22 1.40 -34.50
C LEU A 172 7.46 2.12 -35.05
N LYS A 173 8.41 1.38 -35.64
CA LYS A 173 9.56 1.98 -36.32
C LYS A 173 9.13 2.88 -37.49
N LYS A 174 8.15 2.44 -38.31
CA LYS A 174 7.56 3.27 -39.38
C LYS A 174 6.82 4.50 -38.86
N LYS A 175 6.37 4.48 -37.60
CA LYS A 175 5.77 5.63 -36.90
C LYS A 175 6.81 6.54 -36.24
N GLY A 176 8.10 6.29 -36.43
CA GLY A 176 9.18 7.10 -35.87
C GLY A 176 9.49 6.81 -34.40
N ILE A 177 8.98 5.72 -33.83
CA ILE A 177 9.24 5.33 -32.45
C ILE A 177 10.56 4.56 -32.37
N SER A 178 11.50 5.04 -31.56
CA SER A 178 12.80 4.39 -31.38
C SER A 178 12.68 3.01 -30.73
N THR A 179 13.61 2.11 -31.05
CA THR A 179 13.64 0.75 -30.50
C THR A 179 13.72 0.72 -28.98
N ASP A 180 14.46 1.65 -28.36
CA ASP A 180 14.60 1.75 -26.91
C ASP A 180 13.26 2.03 -26.21
N ILE A 181 12.44 2.89 -26.81
CA ILE A 181 11.11 3.21 -26.29
C ILE A 181 10.19 1.99 -26.42
N GLN A 182 10.24 1.28 -27.55
CA GLN A 182 9.46 0.06 -27.76
C GLN A 182 9.82 -1.04 -26.74
N ASN A 183 11.12 -1.18 -26.45
CA ASN A 183 11.63 -2.13 -25.46
C ASN A 183 11.22 -1.70 -24.04
N SER A 184 11.31 -0.42 -23.72
CA SER A 184 10.88 0.17 -22.43
C SER A 184 9.37 0.06 -22.20
N ALA A 185 8.58 0.04 -23.27
CA ALA A 185 7.14 -0.26 -23.23
C ALA A 185 6.84 -1.77 -23.04
N GLY A 186 7.86 -2.62 -23.13
CA GLY A 186 7.73 -4.07 -23.01
C GLY A 186 7.06 -4.72 -24.23
N LEU A 187 7.07 -4.07 -25.40
CA LEU A 187 6.44 -4.56 -26.63
C LEU A 187 7.35 -5.51 -27.42
N ILE A 188 8.66 -5.31 -27.30
CA ILE A 188 9.69 -6.12 -27.94
C ILE A 188 10.63 -6.69 -26.88
N LYS A 189 11.43 -7.68 -27.28
CA LYS A 189 12.57 -8.20 -26.50
C LYS A 189 13.78 -8.37 -27.40
N GLU A 190 14.96 -8.20 -26.84
CA GLU A 190 16.20 -8.51 -27.54
C GLU A 190 16.33 -10.03 -27.77
N ARG A 191 16.93 -10.42 -28.89
CA ARG A 191 17.24 -11.83 -29.17
C ARG A 191 18.43 -12.27 -28.31
N GLU A 192 18.37 -13.50 -27.81
CA GLU A 192 19.43 -14.08 -26.96
C GLU A 192 20.81 -14.10 -27.64
N ASN A 193 20.84 -14.19 -28.97
CA ASN A 193 22.08 -14.23 -29.75
C ASN A 193 22.59 -12.83 -30.19
N GLY A 194 22.04 -11.73 -29.64
CA GLY A 194 22.47 -10.35 -29.94
C GLY A 194 22.12 -9.81 -31.34
N GLY A 195 21.30 -10.53 -32.11
CA GLY A 195 20.98 -10.22 -33.52
C GLY A 195 19.75 -9.34 -33.75
N GLY A 196 19.43 -8.42 -32.83
CA GLY A 196 18.28 -7.52 -32.93
C GLY A 196 17.10 -7.89 -32.04
N TYR A 197 15.90 -7.42 -32.40
CA TYR A 197 14.70 -7.51 -31.55
C TYR A 197 13.62 -8.41 -32.14
N VAL A 198 12.76 -8.92 -31.28
CA VAL A 198 11.54 -9.66 -31.65
C VAL A 198 10.36 -9.18 -30.84
N ASP A 199 9.17 -9.27 -31.42
CA ASP A 199 7.91 -8.98 -30.74
C ASP A 199 7.76 -9.88 -29.52
N ARG A 200 7.38 -9.28 -28.38
CA ARG A 200 7.12 -10.03 -27.14
C ARG A 200 5.91 -10.94 -27.30
N PHE A 201 4.84 -10.40 -27.87
CA PHE A 201 3.60 -11.12 -28.10
C PHE A 201 3.57 -11.63 -29.54
N ARG A 202 3.41 -12.94 -29.71
CA ARG A 202 3.29 -13.59 -31.01
C ARG A 202 2.28 -14.71 -30.94
N GLU A 203 1.40 -14.76 -31.93
CA GLU A 203 0.34 -15.77 -32.06
C GLU A 203 -0.54 -15.84 -30.80
N ARG A 204 -1.01 -14.67 -30.36
CA ARG A 204 -1.78 -14.51 -29.11
C ARG A 204 -2.99 -13.62 -29.31
N ILE A 205 -4.10 -13.97 -28.69
CA ILE A 205 -5.16 -13.02 -28.36
C ILE A 205 -4.59 -12.01 -27.38
N ILE A 206 -4.80 -10.72 -27.65
CA ILE A 206 -4.29 -9.62 -26.83
C ILE A 206 -5.43 -9.00 -26.02
N PHE A 207 -5.25 -8.97 -24.72
CA PHE A 207 -6.08 -8.24 -23.76
C PHE A 207 -5.38 -6.91 -23.44
N THR A 208 -6.02 -5.80 -23.78
CA THR A 208 -5.46 -4.46 -23.55
C THR A 208 -5.62 -4.08 -22.08
N ILE A 209 -4.52 -3.84 -21.37
CA ILE A 209 -4.54 -3.49 -19.96
C ILE A 209 -4.48 -1.97 -19.82
N SER A 210 -5.44 -1.40 -19.08
CA SER A 210 -5.53 0.03 -18.84
C SER A 210 -5.43 0.34 -17.35
N ASP A 211 -4.91 1.53 -17.01
CA ASP A 211 -5.02 2.07 -15.65
C ASP A 211 -6.44 2.54 -15.35
N SER A 212 -6.71 3.03 -14.13
CA SER A 212 -8.06 3.48 -13.72
C SER A 212 -8.61 4.67 -14.52
N GLU A 213 -7.76 5.43 -15.21
CA GLU A 213 -8.16 6.54 -16.09
C GLU A 213 -8.46 6.06 -17.52
N GLY A 214 -8.11 4.82 -17.86
CA GLY A 214 -8.32 4.24 -19.19
C GLY A 214 -7.14 4.43 -20.13
N ARG A 215 -5.97 4.88 -19.63
CA ARG A 215 -4.74 4.92 -20.42
C ARG A 215 -4.18 3.51 -20.57
N VAL A 216 -3.74 3.14 -21.77
CA VAL A 216 -3.17 1.81 -22.02
C VAL A 216 -1.78 1.73 -21.39
N VAL A 217 -1.58 0.76 -20.50
CA VAL A 217 -0.32 0.58 -19.77
C VAL A 217 0.45 -0.66 -20.19
N GLY A 218 -0.23 -1.65 -20.77
CA GLY A 218 0.39 -2.89 -21.19
C GLY A 218 -0.63 -3.88 -21.74
N PHE A 219 -0.22 -5.14 -21.85
CA PHE A 219 -0.98 -6.17 -22.53
C PHE A 219 -0.88 -7.52 -21.81
N GLY A 220 -1.98 -8.26 -21.82
CA GLY A 220 -2.04 -9.69 -21.57
C GLY A 220 -2.16 -10.43 -22.90
N GLY A 221 -1.52 -11.58 -23.03
CA GLY A 221 -1.50 -12.35 -24.27
C GLY A 221 -1.79 -13.82 -24.02
N ARG A 222 -2.83 -14.38 -24.64
CA ARG A 222 -3.17 -15.81 -24.54
C ARG A 222 -2.93 -16.53 -25.87
N ILE A 223 -2.24 -17.68 -25.82
CA ILE A 223 -2.10 -18.56 -26.99
C ILE A 223 -3.45 -19.11 -27.44
N LEU A 224 -3.58 -19.41 -28.73
CA LEU A 224 -4.79 -19.99 -29.31
C LEU A 224 -4.82 -21.52 -29.15
N ASN A 225 -3.65 -22.16 -29.27
CA ASN A 225 -3.50 -23.61 -29.13
C ASN A 225 -3.01 -23.97 -27.73
N ASP A 226 -3.84 -24.66 -26.95
CA ASP A 226 -3.50 -25.08 -25.58
C ASP A 226 -2.46 -26.23 -25.54
N THR A 227 -2.08 -26.84 -26.67
CA THR A 227 -1.02 -27.87 -26.74
C THR A 227 0.39 -27.31 -27.01
N ASP A 228 0.52 -25.98 -27.07
CA ASP A 228 1.80 -25.31 -27.25
C ASP A 228 2.63 -25.38 -25.96
N SER A 229 3.95 -25.54 -26.08
CA SER A 229 4.86 -25.56 -24.92
C SER A 229 5.13 -24.18 -24.31
N ARG A 230 4.76 -23.09 -25.00
CA ARG A 230 4.84 -21.71 -24.49
C ARG A 230 3.83 -21.50 -23.35
N PRO A 231 4.08 -20.54 -22.44
CA PRO A 231 3.12 -20.19 -21.39
C PRO A 231 1.75 -19.80 -21.96
N LYS A 232 0.69 -20.39 -21.41
CA LYS A 232 -0.70 -20.15 -21.83
C LYS A 232 -1.06 -18.67 -21.83
N TYR A 233 -0.67 -17.97 -20.76
CA TYR A 233 -0.77 -16.52 -20.63
C TYR A 233 0.61 -15.88 -20.51
N LEU A 234 0.75 -14.71 -21.09
CA LEU A 234 1.94 -13.87 -20.98
C LEU A 234 1.49 -12.43 -20.74
N ASN A 235 1.97 -11.80 -19.68
CA ASN A 235 1.74 -10.37 -19.45
C ASN A 235 2.96 -9.55 -19.90
N SER A 236 2.75 -8.26 -20.15
CA SER A 236 3.81 -7.26 -20.22
C SER A 236 4.75 -7.38 -19.00
N PRO A 237 6.06 -7.11 -19.17
CA PRO A 237 6.98 -7.00 -18.05
C PRO A 237 6.62 -5.76 -17.21
N GLU A 238 7.23 -5.60 -16.04
CA GLU A 238 7.14 -4.33 -15.29
C GLU A 238 7.72 -3.18 -16.15
N THR A 239 7.02 -2.06 -16.21
CA THR A 239 7.46 -0.83 -16.92
C THR A 239 7.20 0.40 -16.04
N LEU A 240 7.62 1.58 -16.50
CA LEU A 240 7.33 2.84 -15.79
C LEU A 240 5.82 3.13 -15.67
N VAL A 241 5.00 2.61 -16.59
CA VAL A 241 3.54 2.81 -16.64
C VAL A 241 2.74 1.57 -16.24
N TYR A 242 3.35 0.39 -16.21
CA TYR A 242 2.70 -0.86 -15.83
C TYR A 242 3.41 -1.53 -14.66
N LYS A 243 2.78 -1.45 -13.49
CA LYS A 243 3.16 -2.21 -12.30
C LYS A 243 2.09 -3.22 -11.97
N LYS A 244 2.35 -4.51 -12.11
CA LYS A 244 1.30 -5.52 -11.99
C LYS A 244 0.60 -5.50 -10.63
N GLY A 245 1.37 -5.27 -9.57
CA GLY A 245 0.85 -5.16 -8.20
C GLY A 245 0.00 -3.92 -7.94
N ASN A 246 -0.22 -3.05 -8.92
CA ASN A 246 -1.01 -1.82 -8.79
C ASN A 246 -2.01 -1.67 -9.95
N ILE A 247 -2.39 -2.77 -10.61
CA ILE A 247 -3.29 -2.76 -11.76
C ILE A 247 -4.33 -3.86 -11.62
N LEU A 248 -5.60 -3.46 -11.66
CA LEU A 248 -6.75 -4.35 -11.70
C LEU A 248 -7.38 -4.25 -13.09
N TYR A 249 -7.36 -5.36 -13.83
CA TYR A 249 -7.93 -5.40 -15.17
C TYR A 249 -9.43 -5.12 -15.12
N GLY A 250 -9.92 -4.36 -16.10
CA GLY A 250 -11.31 -3.93 -16.22
C GLY A 250 -11.73 -2.77 -15.30
N LEU A 251 -10.89 -2.33 -14.36
CA LEU A 251 -11.28 -1.28 -13.39
C LEU A 251 -11.69 0.02 -14.06
N ASN A 252 -11.04 0.43 -15.16
CA ASN A 252 -11.43 1.62 -15.92
C ASN A 252 -12.86 1.57 -16.46
N ILE A 253 -13.33 0.36 -16.81
CA ILE A 253 -14.65 0.09 -17.38
C ILE A 253 -15.68 -0.10 -16.26
N THR A 254 -15.30 -0.72 -15.16
CA THR A 254 -16.25 -1.18 -14.12
C THR A 254 -16.33 -0.28 -12.89
N LYS A 255 -15.40 0.67 -12.71
CA LYS A 255 -15.31 1.55 -11.52
C LYS A 255 -16.62 2.23 -11.13
N ASP A 256 -17.40 2.71 -12.09
CA ASP A 256 -18.65 3.42 -11.80
C ASP A 256 -19.76 2.45 -11.39
N SER A 257 -19.78 1.25 -11.97
CA SER A 257 -20.68 0.19 -11.53
C SER A 257 -20.35 -0.28 -10.12
N ILE A 258 -19.06 -0.41 -9.79
CA ILE A 258 -18.56 -0.76 -8.45
C ILE A 258 -18.98 0.30 -7.42
N ARG A 259 -18.79 1.59 -7.73
CA ARG A 259 -19.22 2.68 -6.84
C ARG A 259 -20.74 2.65 -6.60
N LYS A 260 -21.52 2.40 -7.65
CA LYS A 260 -22.98 2.35 -7.58
C LYS A 260 -23.48 1.16 -6.76
N SER A 261 -22.89 -0.03 -6.94
CA SER A 261 -23.26 -1.24 -6.19
C SER A 261 -22.68 -1.28 -4.78
N LYS A 262 -21.61 -0.51 -4.50
CA LYS A 262 -20.82 -0.57 -3.26
C LYS A 262 -20.22 -1.96 -2.99
N GLU A 263 -19.95 -2.70 -4.05
CA GLU A 263 -19.36 -4.05 -4.01
C GLU A 263 -18.62 -4.32 -5.33
N ALA A 264 -17.44 -4.91 -5.26
CA ALA A 264 -16.73 -5.42 -6.43
C ALA A 264 -16.57 -6.94 -6.35
N PHE A 265 -16.87 -7.64 -7.45
CA PHE A 265 -16.47 -9.03 -7.63
C PHE A 265 -15.03 -9.08 -8.14
N LEU A 266 -14.17 -9.88 -7.51
CA LEU A 266 -12.77 -10.03 -7.89
C LEU A 266 -12.50 -11.46 -8.34
N VAL A 267 -12.09 -11.61 -9.60
CA VAL A 267 -11.72 -12.90 -10.24
C VAL A 267 -10.23 -12.93 -10.59
N GLU A 268 -9.71 -14.08 -11.03
CA GLU A 268 -8.29 -14.23 -11.33
C GLU A 268 -7.92 -13.81 -12.76
N GLY A 269 -8.72 -14.22 -13.74
CA GLY A 269 -8.34 -14.15 -15.15
C GLY A 269 -9.08 -13.11 -15.99
N TYR A 270 -8.53 -12.85 -17.18
CA TYR A 270 -9.14 -11.97 -18.18
C TYR A 270 -10.50 -12.50 -18.67
N PHE A 271 -10.60 -13.80 -18.95
CA PHE A 271 -11.84 -14.40 -19.44
C PHE A 271 -12.92 -14.43 -18.38
N ASP A 272 -12.57 -14.77 -17.13
CA ASP A 272 -13.50 -14.73 -16.00
C ASP A 272 -14.18 -13.37 -15.91
N LEU A 273 -13.39 -12.29 -15.97
CA LEU A 273 -13.94 -10.94 -15.96
C LEU A 273 -14.81 -10.69 -17.17
N ILE A 274 -14.28 -10.92 -18.38
CA ILE A 274 -14.95 -10.55 -19.62
C ILE A 274 -16.28 -11.29 -19.76
N THR A 275 -16.29 -12.60 -19.55
CA THR A 275 -17.49 -13.41 -19.69
C THR A 275 -18.52 -13.02 -18.64
N VAL A 276 -18.11 -12.82 -17.39
CA VAL A 276 -19.05 -12.42 -16.34
C VAL A 276 -19.62 -11.03 -16.57
N TYR A 277 -18.78 -10.09 -17.03
CA TYR A 277 -19.20 -8.76 -17.46
C TYR A 277 -20.19 -8.80 -18.63
N GLN A 278 -19.97 -9.68 -19.61
CA GLN A 278 -20.86 -9.85 -20.75
C GLN A 278 -22.26 -10.32 -20.33
N HIS A 279 -22.35 -11.16 -19.29
CA HIS A 279 -23.61 -11.64 -18.73
C HIS A 279 -24.29 -10.67 -17.75
N GLY A 280 -23.88 -9.40 -17.76
CA GLY A 280 -24.59 -8.31 -17.07
C GLY A 280 -24.04 -7.96 -15.68
N ILE A 281 -23.03 -8.69 -15.17
CA ILE A 281 -22.42 -8.39 -13.88
C ILE A 281 -21.34 -7.32 -14.09
N LYS A 282 -21.73 -6.05 -13.96
CA LYS A 282 -20.87 -4.91 -14.36
C LYS A 282 -19.87 -4.44 -13.30
N ASN A 283 -20.01 -4.89 -12.05
CA ASN A 283 -19.14 -4.52 -10.93
C ASN A 283 -18.05 -5.56 -10.67
N ILE A 284 -17.27 -5.91 -11.71
CA ILE A 284 -16.26 -6.98 -11.67
C ILE A 284 -14.87 -6.49 -12.10
N ILE A 285 -13.81 -7.08 -11.53
CA ILE A 285 -12.40 -6.80 -11.79
C ILE A 285 -11.55 -8.08 -11.69
N ALA A 286 -10.32 -8.05 -12.22
CA ALA A 286 -9.40 -9.19 -12.17
C ALA A 286 -7.97 -8.80 -11.83
N THR A 287 -7.25 -9.67 -11.11
CA THR A 287 -5.80 -9.52 -10.86
C THR A 287 -4.93 -9.92 -12.05
N SER A 288 -5.50 -10.68 -13.00
CA SER A 288 -4.92 -11.01 -14.30
C SER A 288 -3.57 -11.73 -14.23
N GLY A 289 -3.48 -12.76 -13.40
CA GLY A 289 -2.27 -13.58 -13.24
C GLY A 289 -1.22 -12.97 -12.33
N THR A 290 -1.65 -12.14 -11.37
CA THR A 290 -0.81 -11.74 -10.23
C THR A 290 -1.49 -11.98 -8.90
N ALA A 291 -0.69 -12.24 -7.87
CA ALA A 291 -1.18 -12.29 -6.51
C ALA A 291 -1.75 -10.92 -6.11
N LEU A 292 -2.83 -10.94 -5.34
CA LEU A 292 -3.41 -9.71 -4.80
C LEU A 292 -2.41 -9.03 -3.85
N THR A 293 -2.35 -7.71 -3.89
CA THR A 293 -1.38 -6.89 -3.14
C THR A 293 -2.10 -5.85 -2.28
N GLU A 294 -1.39 -5.27 -1.32
CA GLU A 294 -1.92 -4.16 -0.52
C GLU A 294 -2.21 -2.91 -1.37
N ASP A 295 -1.47 -2.70 -2.46
CA ASP A 295 -1.76 -1.65 -3.44
C ASP A 295 -3.11 -1.89 -4.12
N HIS A 296 -3.44 -3.13 -4.49
CA HIS A 296 -4.78 -3.46 -5.01
C HIS A 296 -5.87 -3.18 -3.99
N ALA A 297 -5.65 -3.54 -2.71
CA ALA A 297 -6.60 -3.24 -1.64
C ALA A 297 -6.81 -1.72 -1.47
N ARG A 298 -5.71 -0.94 -1.46
CA ARG A 298 -5.76 0.53 -1.40
C ARG A 298 -6.48 1.14 -2.60
N ILE A 299 -6.25 0.62 -3.80
CA ILE A 299 -6.99 1.04 -5.00
C ILE A 299 -8.48 0.81 -4.80
N LEU A 300 -8.87 -0.40 -4.41
CA LEU A 300 -10.25 -0.83 -4.27
C LEU A 300 -11.03 -0.02 -3.23
N ARG A 301 -10.39 0.30 -2.11
CA ARG A 301 -10.95 1.12 -1.04
C ARG A 301 -11.43 2.50 -1.50
N ARG A 302 -10.91 3.01 -2.62
CA ARG A 302 -11.36 4.28 -3.24
C ARG A 302 -12.70 4.16 -3.98
N TYR A 303 -13.16 2.94 -4.27
CA TYR A 303 -14.36 2.69 -5.07
C TYR A 303 -15.44 1.92 -4.31
N THR A 304 -15.04 1.07 -3.35
CA THR A 304 -15.96 0.22 -2.59
C THR A 304 -15.40 -0.12 -1.22
N ASP A 305 -16.29 -0.33 -0.25
CA ASP A 305 -15.95 -0.88 1.06
C ASP A 305 -15.93 -2.41 1.08
N THR A 306 -16.57 -3.05 0.09
CA THR A 306 -16.78 -4.51 0.05
C THR A 306 -16.23 -5.10 -1.24
N VAL A 307 -15.49 -6.20 -1.11
CA VAL A 307 -14.99 -7.01 -2.22
C VAL A 307 -15.39 -8.46 -1.98
N THR A 308 -15.94 -9.07 -3.02
CA THR A 308 -16.36 -10.47 -3.01
C THR A 308 -15.42 -11.25 -3.92
N LEU A 309 -14.63 -12.16 -3.32
CA LEU A 309 -13.70 -13.04 -4.03
C LEU A 309 -14.47 -14.14 -4.75
N VAL A 310 -14.18 -14.31 -6.03
CA VAL A 310 -14.79 -15.34 -6.89
C VAL A 310 -13.67 -16.01 -7.67
N PHE A 311 -12.98 -16.93 -7.00
CA PHE A 311 -11.88 -17.70 -7.58
C PHE A 311 -12.33 -19.13 -7.90
N ASP A 312 -11.47 -19.86 -8.61
CA ASP A 312 -11.76 -21.20 -9.08
C ASP A 312 -12.12 -22.14 -7.92
N GLY A 313 -13.04 -23.08 -8.15
CA GLY A 313 -13.49 -24.05 -7.15
C GLY A 313 -12.45 -25.12 -6.77
N ASP A 314 -11.22 -25.02 -7.27
CA ASP A 314 -10.12 -25.94 -7.00
C ASP A 314 -9.27 -25.52 -5.77
N GLU A 315 -8.24 -26.29 -5.46
CA GLU A 315 -7.37 -26.00 -4.32
C GLU A 315 -6.54 -24.71 -4.51
N ALA A 316 -6.13 -24.42 -5.74
CA ALA A 316 -5.34 -23.23 -6.04
C ALA A 316 -6.18 -21.95 -5.84
N GLY A 317 -7.42 -21.93 -6.33
CA GLY A 317 -8.37 -20.84 -6.15
C GLY A 317 -8.79 -20.65 -4.69
N ARG A 318 -8.95 -21.73 -3.91
CA ARG A 318 -9.16 -21.64 -2.46
C ARG A 318 -7.95 -21.02 -1.75
N ASN A 319 -6.74 -21.44 -2.07
CA ASN A 319 -5.51 -20.87 -1.48
C ASN A 319 -5.28 -19.42 -1.93
N ALA A 320 -5.71 -19.04 -3.13
CA ALA A 320 -5.74 -17.65 -3.57
C ALA A 320 -6.75 -16.84 -2.77
N SER A 321 -7.91 -17.41 -2.44
CA SER A 321 -8.96 -16.74 -1.65
C SER A 321 -8.50 -16.44 -0.23
N ASP A 322 -7.85 -17.41 0.42
CA ASP A 322 -7.28 -17.24 1.77
C ASP A 322 -6.27 -16.08 1.81
N ARG A 323 -5.30 -16.10 0.90
CA ARG A 323 -4.24 -15.06 0.84
C ARG A 323 -4.80 -13.70 0.44
N GLY A 324 -5.66 -13.68 -0.58
CA GLY A 324 -6.29 -12.45 -1.08
C GLY A 324 -7.18 -11.81 -0.04
N GLY A 325 -7.94 -12.61 0.72
CA GLY A 325 -8.81 -12.11 1.77
C GLY A 325 -8.04 -11.44 2.90
N ILE A 326 -6.91 -12.01 3.35
CA ILE A 326 -6.03 -11.35 4.34
C ILE A 326 -5.54 -10.00 3.83
N VAL A 327 -5.05 -9.95 2.58
CA VAL A 327 -4.52 -8.71 1.97
C VAL A 327 -5.60 -7.62 1.92
N LEU A 328 -6.82 -7.97 1.53
CA LEU A 328 -7.94 -7.03 1.47
C LEU A 328 -8.38 -6.56 2.85
N LEU A 329 -8.49 -7.48 3.82
CA LEU A 329 -8.85 -7.15 5.20
C LEU A 329 -7.84 -6.19 5.84
N ASN A 330 -6.54 -6.45 5.66
CA ASN A 330 -5.47 -5.56 6.13
C ASN A 330 -5.53 -4.18 5.44
N GLY A 331 -5.98 -4.13 4.18
CA GLY A 331 -6.28 -2.89 3.46
C GLY A 331 -7.59 -2.19 3.88
N GLY A 332 -8.27 -2.68 4.93
CA GLY A 332 -9.52 -2.12 5.44
C GLY A 332 -10.75 -2.42 4.57
N VAL A 333 -10.67 -3.40 3.67
CA VAL A 333 -11.80 -3.79 2.81
C VAL A 333 -12.58 -4.93 3.47
N LYS A 334 -13.91 -4.85 3.48
CA LYS A 334 -14.77 -5.96 3.90
C LYS A 334 -14.73 -7.05 2.83
N VAL A 335 -14.44 -8.28 3.25
CA VAL A 335 -14.26 -9.40 2.31
C VAL A 335 -15.39 -10.40 2.46
N LYS A 336 -15.94 -10.79 1.31
CA LYS A 336 -16.78 -11.98 1.18
C LYS A 336 -16.16 -12.97 0.19
N VAL A 337 -16.62 -14.21 0.23
CA VAL A 337 -16.16 -15.26 -0.67
C VAL A 337 -17.36 -16.00 -1.25
N ILE A 338 -17.33 -16.19 -2.58
CA ILE A 338 -18.20 -17.12 -3.29
C ILE A 338 -17.42 -18.41 -3.50
N SER A 339 -17.90 -19.51 -2.92
CA SER A 339 -17.36 -20.84 -3.18
C SER A 339 -18.05 -21.42 -4.41
N LEU A 340 -17.36 -21.44 -5.55
CA LEU A 340 -17.88 -22.10 -6.75
C LEU A 340 -17.91 -23.63 -6.57
N PRO A 341 -18.83 -24.35 -7.25
CA PRO A 341 -18.81 -25.80 -7.31
C PRO A 341 -17.46 -26.35 -7.79
N HIS A 342 -17.09 -27.53 -7.32
CA HIS A 342 -15.81 -28.15 -7.70
C HIS A 342 -15.71 -28.33 -9.23
N GLY A 343 -14.58 -27.88 -9.80
CA GLY A 343 -14.34 -27.91 -11.25
C GLY A 343 -14.89 -26.71 -12.01
N ASN A 344 -15.59 -25.79 -11.34
CA ASN A 344 -16.07 -24.57 -11.97
C ASN A 344 -15.13 -23.39 -11.73
N ASP A 345 -14.89 -22.63 -12.79
CA ASP A 345 -14.30 -21.30 -12.79
C ASP A 345 -15.42 -20.26 -13.02
N PRO A 346 -15.20 -18.95 -12.80
CA PRO A 346 -16.25 -17.96 -13.01
C PRO A 346 -16.76 -17.94 -14.46
N ASP A 347 -15.87 -18.21 -15.43
CA ASP A 347 -16.16 -18.25 -16.87
C ASP A 347 -17.14 -19.37 -17.26
N ASN A 348 -16.89 -20.61 -16.82
CA ASN A 348 -17.75 -21.76 -17.08
C ASN A 348 -19.03 -21.71 -16.25
N PHE A 349 -18.96 -21.26 -14.99
CA PHE A 349 -20.11 -21.18 -14.11
C PHE A 349 -21.17 -20.24 -14.67
N ILE A 350 -20.78 -19.05 -15.12
CA ILE A 350 -21.75 -18.08 -15.64
C ILE A 350 -22.32 -18.48 -17.00
N ARG A 351 -21.58 -19.24 -17.81
CA ARG A 351 -22.12 -19.80 -19.06
C ARG A 351 -23.18 -20.86 -18.81
N GLU A 352 -23.00 -21.67 -17.76
CA GLU A 352 -23.97 -22.70 -17.39
C GLU A 352 -25.19 -22.15 -16.65
N LYS A 353 -24.97 -21.17 -15.76
CA LYS A 353 -25.99 -20.69 -14.81
C LYS A 353 -26.56 -19.31 -15.14
N SER A 354 -26.05 -18.65 -16.18
CA SER A 354 -26.38 -17.27 -16.56
C SER A 354 -26.05 -16.23 -15.48
N GLY A 355 -26.28 -14.95 -15.80
CA GLY A 355 -26.14 -13.85 -14.84
C GLY A 355 -27.06 -14.00 -13.62
N GLU A 356 -28.26 -14.56 -13.78
CA GLU A 356 -29.17 -14.79 -12.65
C GLU A 356 -28.61 -15.82 -11.67
N GLY A 357 -28.05 -16.92 -12.17
CA GLY A 357 -27.42 -17.93 -11.33
C GLY A 357 -26.19 -17.40 -10.60
N PHE A 358 -25.41 -16.53 -11.25
CA PHE A 358 -24.31 -15.81 -10.59
C PHE A 358 -24.80 -14.91 -9.46
N LEU A 359 -25.89 -14.16 -9.67
CA LEU A 359 -26.47 -13.33 -8.61
C LEU A 359 -27.05 -14.18 -7.47
N ASN A 360 -27.61 -15.36 -7.76
CA ASN A 360 -28.11 -16.27 -6.75
C ASN A 360 -26.97 -16.76 -5.83
N ILE A 361 -25.87 -17.26 -6.40
CA ILE A 361 -24.74 -17.69 -5.57
C ILE A 361 -24.05 -16.51 -4.87
N ALA A 362 -24.07 -15.31 -5.46
CA ALA A 362 -23.55 -14.11 -4.81
C ALA A 362 -24.36 -13.70 -3.57
N ARG A 363 -25.68 -13.94 -3.54
CA ARG A 363 -26.50 -13.72 -2.32
C ARG A 363 -26.15 -14.70 -1.20
N GLU A 364 -25.65 -15.87 -1.56
CA GLU A 364 -25.18 -16.89 -0.62
C GLU A 364 -23.71 -16.72 -0.23
N SER A 365 -23.05 -15.67 -0.72
CA SER A 365 -21.65 -15.37 -0.39
C SER A 365 -21.45 -15.27 1.14
N LYS A 366 -20.37 -15.85 1.61
CA LYS A 366 -20.02 -15.90 3.03
C LYS A 366 -19.09 -14.76 3.38
N THR A 367 -19.18 -14.24 4.60
CA THR A 367 -18.11 -13.37 5.09
C THR A 367 -16.79 -14.15 5.09
N PHE A 368 -15.66 -13.45 4.98
CA PHE A 368 -14.38 -14.13 4.92
C PHE A 368 -14.13 -15.05 6.12
N MET A 369 -14.51 -14.63 7.32
CA MET A 369 -14.35 -15.45 8.52
C MET A 369 -15.27 -16.66 8.55
N GLU A 370 -16.53 -16.52 8.12
CA GLU A 370 -17.43 -17.66 7.98
C GLU A 370 -16.92 -18.65 6.94
N TYR A 371 -16.36 -18.16 5.82
CA TYR A 371 -15.71 -18.98 4.82
C TYR A 371 -14.52 -19.77 5.39
N ILE A 372 -13.60 -19.12 6.11
CA ILE A 372 -12.43 -19.78 6.72
C ILE A 372 -12.84 -20.85 7.74
N ILE A 373 -13.83 -20.54 8.59
CA ILE A 373 -14.36 -21.51 9.57
C ILE A 373 -14.95 -22.72 8.87
N ASN A 374 -15.86 -22.50 7.89
CA ASN A 374 -16.52 -23.58 7.17
C ASN A 374 -15.52 -24.44 6.39
N LYS A 375 -14.51 -23.84 5.77
CA LYS A 375 -13.42 -24.54 5.09
C LYS A 375 -12.65 -25.43 6.06
N ALA A 376 -12.17 -24.88 7.18
CA ALA A 376 -11.39 -25.62 8.16
C ALA A 376 -12.17 -26.81 8.75
N ILE A 377 -13.48 -26.66 8.95
CA ILE A 377 -14.37 -27.74 9.41
C ILE A 377 -14.52 -28.81 8.34
N ALA A 378 -14.76 -28.42 7.07
CA ALA A 378 -14.95 -29.36 5.98
C ALA A 378 -13.69 -30.19 5.67
N GLU A 379 -12.51 -29.64 5.95
CA GLU A 379 -11.20 -30.28 5.72
C GLU A 379 -10.71 -31.14 6.92
N SER A 380 -11.50 -31.26 8.00
CA SER A 380 -11.07 -31.95 9.23
C SER A 380 -12.10 -32.99 9.73
N ASP A 381 -11.64 -34.15 10.19
CA ASP A 381 -12.45 -35.08 10.98
C ASP A 381 -12.55 -34.60 12.44
N LEU A 382 -13.67 -33.94 12.76
CA LEU A 382 -13.94 -33.43 14.10
C LEU A 382 -14.16 -34.53 15.16
N LYS A 383 -14.16 -35.82 14.79
CA LYS A 383 -14.14 -36.93 15.76
C LYS A 383 -12.73 -37.24 16.26
N SER A 384 -11.71 -36.95 15.45
CA SER A 384 -10.31 -37.07 15.84
C SER A 384 -9.90 -35.85 16.67
N LEU A 385 -9.35 -36.11 17.87
CA LEU A 385 -8.88 -35.04 18.76
C LEU A 385 -7.79 -34.20 18.07
N ASP A 386 -6.84 -34.85 17.41
CA ASP A 386 -5.72 -34.18 16.74
C ASP A 386 -6.17 -33.32 15.56
N GLU A 387 -7.13 -33.79 14.77
CA GLU A 387 -7.68 -33.01 13.65
C GLU A 387 -8.55 -31.86 14.13
N LYS A 388 -9.33 -32.06 15.19
CA LYS A 388 -10.08 -30.97 15.84
C LYS A 388 -9.14 -29.86 16.34
N ILE A 389 -8.02 -30.22 16.98
CA ILE A 389 -7.00 -29.26 17.43
C ILE A 389 -6.38 -28.54 16.23
N ARG A 390 -6.06 -29.25 15.13
CA ARG A 390 -5.54 -28.64 13.90
C ARG A 390 -6.52 -27.65 13.27
N CYS A 391 -7.80 -28.02 13.17
CA CYS A 391 -8.90 -27.18 12.67
C CYS A 391 -9.00 -25.86 13.42
N ILE A 392 -9.06 -25.90 14.76
CA ILE A 392 -9.13 -24.69 15.59
C ILE A 392 -7.86 -23.84 15.38
N ASN A 393 -6.70 -24.50 15.36
CA ASN A 393 -5.42 -23.82 15.22
C ASN A 393 -5.20 -23.15 13.87
N SER A 394 -5.84 -23.61 12.80
CA SER A 394 -5.79 -22.97 11.48
C SER A 394 -6.68 -21.73 11.39
N VAL A 395 -7.78 -21.68 12.15
CA VAL A 395 -8.71 -20.53 12.18
C VAL A 395 -8.22 -19.40 13.10
N ILE A 396 -7.57 -19.72 14.23
CA ILE A 396 -7.10 -18.75 15.23
C ILE A 396 -6.38 -17.52 14.64
N PRO A 397 -5.40 -17.67 13.72
CA PRO A 397 -4.69 -16.52 13.15
C PRO A 397 -5.60 -15.49 12.48
N PHE A 398 -6.71 -15.93 11.89
CA PHE A 398 -7.67 -15.07 11.22
C PHE A 398 -8.59 -14.35 12.22
N LEU A 399 -8.99 -15.02 13.30
CA LEU A 399 -9.78 -14.41 14.39
C LEU A 399 -9.03 -13.25 15.07
N SER A 400 -7.70 -13.36 15.20
CA SER A 400 -6.86 -12.30 15.78
C SER A 400 -6.78 -11.03 14.91
N ILE A 401 -7.02 -11.12 13.59
CA ILE A 401 -7.02 -9.96 12.68
C ILE A 401 -8.26 -9.07 12.89
N ILE A 402 -9.39 -9.66 13.29
CA ILE A 402 -10.67 -8.95 13.45
C ILE A 402 -10.56 -7.96 14.61
N SER A 403 -10.53 -6.65 14.33
CA SER A 403 -10.36 -5.63 15.37
C SER A 403 -11.62 -5.42 16.23
N ASN A 404 -12.81 -5.70 15.69
CA ASN A 404 -14.07 -5.54 16.41
C ASN A 404 -14.30 -6.73 17.36
N SER A 405 -14.36 -6.45 18.67
CA SER A 405 -14.52 -7.48 19.71
C SER A 405 -15.86 -8.21 19.65
N VAL A 406 -16.94 -7.53 19.23
CA VAL A 406 -18.27 -8.13 19.06
C VAL A 406 -18.27 -9.09 17.89
N GLU A 407 -17.75 -8.66 16.74
CA GLU A 407 -17.62 -9.51 15.55
C GLU A 407 -16.75 -10.73 15.83
N ARG A 408 -15.61 -10.53 16.52
CA ARG A 408 -14.73 -11.62 16.94
C ARG A 408 -15.45 -12.61 17.85
N SER A 409 -16.24 -12.12 18.82
CA SER A 409 -17.03 -12.96 19.72
C SER A 409 -18.08 -13.79 18.97
N ILE A 410 -18.75 -13.22 17.97
CA ILE A 410 -19.73 -13.95 17.13
C ILE A 410 -19.07 -15.13 16.39
N TYR A 411 -17.92 -14.89 15.75
CA TYR A 411 -17.23 -15.97 15.03
C TYR A 411 -16.58 -16.99 15.96
N LEU A 412 -16.15 -16.57 17.15
CA LEU A 412 -15.65 -17.48 18.17
C LEU A 412 -16.76 -18.41 18.66
N SER A 413 -17.97 -17.87 18.88
CA SER A 413 -19.15 -18.66 19.23
C SER A 413 -19.52 -19.67 18.12
N LEU A 414 -19.47 -19.23 16.85
CA LEU A 414 -19.69 -20.11 15.70
C LEU A 414 -18.66 -21.25 15.65
N LEU A 415 -17.37 -20.96 15.86
CA LEU A 415 -16.31 -21.97 15.88
C LEU A 415 -16.49 -22.96 17.05
N ALA A 416 -16.87 -22.44 18.23
CA ALA A 416 -17.14 -23.25 19.41
C ALA A 416 -18.31 -24.21 19.18
N GLU A 417 -19.42 -23.73 18.63
CA GLU A 417 -20.60 -24.52 18.28
C GLU A 417 -20.23 -25.66 17.32
N LYS A 418 -19.51 -25.35 16.24
CA LYS A 418 -19.17 -26.33 15.19
C LYS A 418 -18.17 -27.39 15.65
N THR A 419 -17.23 -27.02 16.52
CA THR A 419 -16.18 -27.94 17.00
C THR A 419 -16.55 -28.69 18.28
N GLY A 420 -17.56 -28.19 19.01
CA GLY A 420 -17.95 -28.66 20.34
C GLY A 420 -16.94 -28.30 21.43
N VAL A 421 -16.04 -27.34 21.17
CA VAL A 421 -15.04 -26.86 22.15
C VAL A 421 -15.54 -25.58 22.78
N SER A 422 -15.41 -25.45 24.10
CA SER A 422 -15.87 -24.25 24.82
C SER A 422 -15.16 -22.99 24.31
N GLU A 423 -15.90 -21.88 24.22
CA GLU A 423 -15.38 -20.57 23.81
C GLU A 423 -14.15 -20.15 24.62
N LYS A 424 -14.19 -20.38 25.95
CA LYS A 424 -13.08 -20.09 26.86
C LYS A 424 -11.79 -20.81 26.47
N ALA A 425 -11.86 -22.09 26.13
CA ALA A 425 -10.68 -22.86 25.74
C ALA A 425 -10.07 -22.36 24.42
N ILE A 426 -10.91 -21.96 23.46
CA ILE A 426 -10.45 -21.36 22.20
C ILE A 426 -9.76 -20.01 22.47
N MET A 427 -10.35 -19.18 23.33
CA MET A 427 -9.79 -17.88 23.72
C MET A 427 -8.45 -18.00 24.47
N ASP A 428 -8.32 -18.99 25.35
CA ASP A 428 -7.08 -19.29 26.06
C ASP A 428 -5.97 -19.71 25.07
N GLU A 429 -6.31 -20.51 24.05
CA GLU A 429 -5.35 -20.93 23.01
C GLU A 429 -4.94 -19.77 22.09
N MET A 430 -5.87 -18.88 21.72
CA MET A 430 -5.57 -17.64 21.01
C MET A 430 -4.54 -16.80 21.80
N SER A 431 -4.80 -16.59 23.09
CA SER A 431 -3.93 -15.77 23.96
C SER A 431 -2.52 -16.35 24.09
N LYS A 432 -2.39 -17.68 24.19
CA LYS A 432 -1.08 -18.38 24.19
C LYS A 432 -0.33 -18.20 22.88
N LYS A 433 -1.02 -18.24 21.74
CA LYS A 433 -0.41 -18.04 20.43
C LYS A 433 0.03 -16.61 20.21
N GLU A 434 -0.76 -15.61 20.62
CA GLU A 434 -0.36 -14.20 20.58
C GLU A 434 0.90 -13.95 21.42
N TYR A 435 0.96 -14.52 22.63
CA TYR A 435 2.16 -14.47 23.50
C TYR A 435 3.38 -15.20 22.91
N ARG A 436 3.17 -16.34 22.22
CA ARG A 436 4.25 -17.08 21.55
C ARG A 436 4.73 -16.40 20.28
N MET A 437 3.85 -15.82 19.46
CA MET A 437 4.23 -15.09 18.25
C MET A 437 5.06 -13.83 18.58
N GLN A 438 4.69 -13.12 19.65
CA GLN A 438 5.48 -12.00 20.18
C GLN A 438 6.89 -12.42 20.68
N ASN A 439 7.02 -13.61 21.27
CA ASN A 439 8.31 -14.13 21.74
C ASN A 439 9.15 -14.84 20.65
N THR A 440 8.52 -15.43 19.63
CA THR A 440 9.23 -16.15 18.55
C THR A 440 9.81 -15.17 17.53
N GLU A 441 9.13 -14.04 17.26
CA GLU A 441 9.73 -12.94 16.48
C GLU A 441 10.97 -12.33 17.15
N TYR A 442 11.06 -12.41 18.49
CA TYR A 442 12.19 -11.92 19.27
C TYR A 442 13.47 -12.79 19.13
N VAL A 443 13.32 -14.06 18.71
CA VAL A 443 14.44 -15.02 18.60
C VAL A 443 14.92 -15.16 17.15
N THR A 444 14.07 -14.93 16.15
CA THR A 444 14.43 -15.04 14.71
C THR A 444 14.82 -13.72 14.04
N LYS A 445 14.52 -12.54 14.62
CA LYS A 445 14.95 -11.21 14.13
C LYS A 445 16.38 -10.81 14.55
N LYS A 446 17.36 -11.72 14.41
CA LYS A 446 18.80 -11.36 14.50
C LYS A 446 19.53 -11.35 13.15
N SER A 447 18.81 -11.56 12.05
CA SER A 447 19.33 -11.35 10.70
C SER A 447 18.22 -10.87 9.79
N SER A 448 18.50 -9.78 9.08
CA SER A 448 17.65 -9.02 8.15
C SER A 448 16.73 -7.97 8.78
N THR A 449 16.88 -6.77 8.22
CA THR A 449 16.39 -5.43 8.55
C THR A 449 14.85 -5.33 8.64
N PRO A 450 14.28 -4.62 9.64
CA PRO A 450 12.82 -4.51 9.76
C PRO A 450 12.26 -3.24 9.09
N HIS A 451 11.41 -3.46 8.09
CA HIS A 451 10.39 -2.48 7.68
C HIS A 451 9.05 -2.84 8.38
N SER A 452 8.54 -1.85 9.12
CA SER A 452 7.14 -1.58 9.48
C SER A 452 6.17 -2.72 9.83
N ALA A 453 5.80 -2.80 11.12
CA ALA A 453 4.48 -3.24 11.56
C ALA A 453 3.76 -2.08 12.24
N LEU A 454 2.52 -1.81 11.80
CA LEU A 454 1.59 -0.83 12.36
C LEU A 454 1.25 -1.21 13.82
N ARG A 455 1.47 -0.28 14.75
CA ARG A 455 0.96 -0.32 16.12
C ARG A 455 0.02 0.87 16.32
N THR A 456 -1.10 0.62 16.98
CA THR A 456 -2.00 1.61 17.61
C THR A 456 -1.25 2.43 18.68
N PRO A 457 -1.81 3.58 19.14
CA PRO A 457 -1.06 4.81 19.40
C PRO A 457 0.01 4.61 20.48
N HIS A 458 1.26 4.82 20.08
CA HIS A 458 2.40 4.74 21.00
C HIS A 458 2.26 5.85 22.05
N SER A 459 2.29 5.46 23.32
CA SER A 459 2.88 6.32 24.36
C SER A 459 4.35 6.47 23.99
N HIS A 460 4.68 7.48 23.17
CA HIS A 460 6.06 7.82 22.83
C HIS A 460 6.87 8.02 24.11
N ASN A 461 8.16 7.68 24.08
CA ASN A 461 9.05 7.94 25.22
C ASN A 461 8.98 9.44 25.56
N LYS A 462 8.41 9.76 26.73
CA LYS A 462 8.09 11.14 27.13
C LYS A 462 9.32 12.04 27.10
N ALA A 463 10.49 11.56 27.50
CA ALA A 463 11.73 12.35 27.49
C ALA A 463 12.23 12.62 26.06
N GLU A 464 12.14 11.63 25.17
CA GLU A 464 12.53 11.79 23.76
C GLU A 464 11.57 12.73 23.03
N ARG A 465 10.25 12.61 23.28
CA ARG A 465 9.22 13.50 22.71
C ARG A 465 9.45 14.94 23.12
N ILE A 466 9.73 15.19 24.40
CA ILE A 466 10.04 16.53 24.91
C ILE A 466 11.28 17.11 24.23
N LEU A 467 12.36 16.33 24.05
CA LEU A 467 13.55 16.81 23.34
C LEU A 467 13.24 17.18 21.89
N VAL A 468 12.49 16.35 21.16
CA VAL A 468 12.08 16.66 19.78
C VAL A 468 11.21 17.90 19.71
N GLN A 469 10.26 18.07 20.64
CA GLN A 469 9.44 19.27 20.73
C GLN A 469 10.27 20.53 20.99
N LEU A 470 11.23 20.48 21.93
CA LEU A 470 12.12 21.61 22.21
C LEU A 470 12.99 21.98 21.01
N MET A 471 13.40 21.00 20.20
CA MET A 471 14.11 21.24 18.94
C MET A 471 13.22 21.89 17.87
N LEU A 472 11.96 21.49 17.78
CA LEU A 472 10.98 22.07 16.85
C LEU A 472 10.54 23.48 17.26
N LEU A 473 10.55 23.81 18.56
CA LEU A 473 10.18 25.13 19.07
C LEU A 473 11.24 26.21 18.76
N ASP A 474 12.52 25.88 18.92
CA ASP A 474 13.63 26.80 18.63
C ASP A 474 14.85 26.06 18.11
N ASN A 475 15.28 26.40 16.89
CA ASN A 475 16.44 25.81 16.21
C ASN A 475 17.73 25.93 17.06
N LYS A 476 17.85 26.92 17.95
CA LYS A 476 19.00 27.06 18.86
C LYS A 476 19.15 25.87 19.81
N ASN A 477 18.05 25.17 20.12
CA ASN A 477 18.08 24.00 20.98
C ASN A 477 18.69 22.78 20.29
N ILE A 478 18.67 22.71 18.97
CA ILE A 478 19.21 21.58 18.21
C ILE A 478 20.71 21.42 18.48
N GLU A 479 21.48 22.51 18.34
CA GLU A 479 22.93 22.49 18.59
C GLU A 479 23.27 22.20 20.06
N LYS A 480 22.47 22.73 21.00
CA LYS A 480 22.64 22.43 22.42
C LYS A 480 22.42 20.94 22.72
N ILE A 481 21.36 20.35 22.17
CA ILE A 481 21.01 18.95 22.39
C ILE A 481 22.04 18.03 21.73
N LYS A 482 22.39 18.26 20.46
CA LYS A 482 23.33 17.47 19.66
C LYS A 482 24.74 17.35 20.26
N ARG A 483 25.20 18.34 21.04
CA ARG A 483 26.49 18.27 21.77
C ARG A 483 26.49 17.23 22.90
N HIS A 484 25.33 16.90 23.41
CA HIS A 484 25.19 16.12 24.62
C HIS A 484 24.48 14.77 24.40
N ILE A 485 23.89 14.51 23.23
CA ILE A 485 23.19 13.26 22.92
C ILE A 485 23.40 12.85 21.45
N SER A 486 23.56 11.55 21.19
CA SER A 486 23.62 10.96 19.85
C SER A 486 22.22 10.53 19.39
N ILE A 487 22.02 10.40 18.08
CA ILE A 487 20.82 9.76 17.49
C ILE A 487 20.66 8.33 18.03
N ASP A 488 21.77 7.62 18.26
CA ASP A 488 21.77 6.25 18.80
C ASP A 488 21.26 6.16 20.26
N ASP A 489 21.15 7.29 20.96
CA ASP A 489 20.62 7.32 22.32
C ASP A 489 19.06 7.33 22.34
N PHE A 490 18.39 7.60 21.21
CA PHE A 490 16.93 7.54 21.08
C PHE A 490 16.44 6.09 20.87
N LYS A 491 15.36 5.70 21.55
CA LYS A 491 14.76 4.36 21.45
C LYS A 491 13.51 4.32 20.59
N ASP A 492 12.76 5.42 20.51
CA ASP A 492 11.57 5.53 19.69
C ASP A 492 11.96 5.81 18.23
N ASN A 493 11.70 4.85 17.34
CA ASN A 493 12.10 4.93 15.94
C ASN A 493 11.58 6.19 15.22
N ASP A 494 10.39 6.67 15.57
CA ASP A 494 9.78 7.84 14.91
C ASP A 494 10.49 9.11 15.34
N LEU A 495 10.77 9.22 16.64
CA LEU A 495 11.50 10.34 17.21
C LEU A 495 12.97 10.33 16.80
N THR A 496 13.59 9.15 16.67
CA THR A 496 14.94 8.99 16.13
C THR A 496 15.03 9.53 14.70
N GLU A 497 14.04 9.22 13.86
CA GLU A 497 14.02 9.68 12.46
C GLU A 497 13.83 11.20 12.37
N ILE A 498 12.90 11.76 13.16
CA ILE A 498 12.70 13.21 13.24
C ILE A 498 13.97 13.91 13.78
N ALA A 499 14.57 13.40 14.85
CA ALA A 499 15.79 13.94 15.44
C ALA A 499 16.97 13.88 14.45
N SER A 500 17.08 12.80 13.67
CA SER A 500 18.11 12.65 12.63
C SER A 500 18.01 13.73 11.55
N VAL A 501 16.79 14.03 11.08
CA VAL A 501 16.55 15.12 10.14
C VAL A 501 16.96 16.47 10.76
N LEU A 502 16.52 16.74 11.99
CA LEU A 502 16.85 17.98 12.71
C LEU A 502 18.37 18.14 12.93
N PHE A 503 19.08 17.08 13.31
CA PHE A 503 20.53 17.08 13.53
C PHE A 503 21.33 17.23 12.25
N THR A 504 20.84 16.67 11.14
CA THR A 504 21.50 16.80 9.84
C THR A 504 21.45 18.25 9.36
N LEU A 505 20.31 18.91 9.57
CA LEU A 505 20.06 20.24 9.06
C LEU A 505 20.71 21.37 9.88
N SER A 506 21.05 21.14 11.14
CA SER A 506 21.75 22.14 11.95
C SER A 506 23.15 22.50 11.42
N ASN A 507 23.71 21.64 10.56
CA ASN A 507 25.01 21.88 9.90
C ASN A 507 24.94 22.83 8.69
N SER A 508 23.74 23.12 8.18
CA SER A 508 23.48 24.09 7.12
C SER A 508 23.02 25.41 7.75
N ASN A 509 23.72 26.50 7.49
CA ASN A 509 23.55 27.84 8.11
C ASN A 509 22.24 28.57 7.73
N ASP A 510 21.19 27.86 7.32
CA ASP A 510 19.94 28.42 6.81
C ASP A 510 18.86 28.52 7.90
N ASN A 511 18.05 29.58 7.84
CA ASN A 511 16.87 29.77 8.69
C ASN A 511 15.81 28.70 8.35
N MET A 512 15.82 27.59 9.10
CA MET A 512 14.87 26.50 8.90
C MET A 512 13.49 26.79 9.49
N THR A 513 12.45 26.60 8.69
CA THR A 513 11.05 26.65 9.16
C THR A 513 10.48 25.24 9.32
N ILE A 514 9.43 25.08 10.15
CA ILE A 514 8.70 23.80 10.28
C ILE A 514 8.23 23.25 8.93
N SER A 515 7.77 24.09 8.01
CA SER A 515 7.36 23.64 6.67
C SER A 515 8.48 22.94 5.88
N HIS A 516 9.76 23.29 6.08
CA HIS A 516 10.89 22.65 5.41
C HIS A 516 11.19 21.28 6.03
N ILE A 517 11.16 21.21 7.38
CA ILE A 517 11.33 19.95 8.12
C ILE A 517 10.29 18.93 7.66
N MET A 518 9.03 19.35 7.48
CA MET A 518 7.93 18.50 7.02
C MET A 518 8.19 17.82 5.67
N ASP A 519 8.91 18.46 4.75
CA ASP A 519 9.17 17.88 3.43
C ASP A 519 10.35 16.90 3.41
N MET A 520 11.24 16.99 4.39
CA MET A 520 12.38 16.10 4.53
C MET A 520 12.08 14.80 5.25
N LEU A 521 10.96 14.73 5.98
CA LEU A 521 10.53 13.53 6.69
C LEU A 521 10.02 12.45 5.73
N SER A 522 10.49 11.22 5.93
CA SER A 522 10.07 10.06 5.16
C SER A 522 8.68 9.59 5.59
N GLY A 523 7.67 10.01 4.84
CA GLY A 523 6.33 9.46 4.92
C GLY A 523 5.35 10.25 5.80
N GLU A 524 4.06 10.04 5.52
CA GLU A 524 2.95 10.82 6.07
C GLU A 524 2.82 10.71 7.59
N ARG A 525 3.20 9.57 8.18
CA ARG A 525 3.11 9.34 9.62
C ARG A 525 3.94 10.34 10.43
N LEU A 526 5.19 10.59 10.02
CA LEU A 526 6.08 11.50 10.73
C LEU A 526 5.65 12.96 10.58
N LYS A 527 5.13 13.31 9.40
CA LYS A 527 4.57 14.64 9.14
C LYS A 527 3.38 14.93 10.06
N LYS A 528 2.48 13.96 10.23
CA LYS A 528 1.37 14.06 11.19
C LYS A 528 1.89 14.27 12.61
N LEU A 529 2.84 13.45 13.05
CA LEU A 529 3.44 13.54 14.38
C LEU A 529 4.11 14.89 14.64
N VAL A 530 4.87 15.42 13.68
CA VAL A 530 5.50 16.76 13.81
C VAL A 530 4.44 17.86 13.83
N SER A 531 3.43 17.80 12.96
CA SER A 531 2.35 18.79 12.97
C SER A 531 1.61 18.80 14.32
N GLU A 532 1.31 17.63 14.89
CA GLU A 532 0.70 17.48 16.21
C GLU A 532 1.58 18.12 17.29
N MET A 533 2.84 17.70 17.40
CA MET A 533 3.81 18.20 18.39
C MET A 533 3.97 19.72 18.36
N VAL A 534 3.87 20.33 17.18
CA VAL A 534 4.05 21.77 17.00
C VAL A 534 2.81 22.57 17.44
N PHE A 535 1.63 21.95 17.44
CA PHE A 535 0.37 22.58 17.88
C PHE A 535 -0.02 22.20 19.32
N GLU A 536 0.67 21.25 19.95
CA GLU A 536 0.58 21.06 21.40
C GLU A 536 1.11 22.33 22.10
N ASP A 537 0.21 23.12 22.68
CA ASP A 537 0.54 24.31 23.46
C ASP A 537 1.23 23.90 24.77
N ILE A 538 2.54 23.69 24.71
CA ILE A 538 3.39 23.36 25.86
C ILE A 538 4.37 24.51 26.10
N GLU A 539 4.13 25.31 27.14
CA GLU A 539 5.09 26.28 27.64
C GLU A 539 6.12 25.58 28.53
N TYR A 540 7.32 25.38 27.99
CA TYR A 540 8.44 24.86 28.77
C TYR A 540 9.11 26.00 29.55
N GLN A 541 8.79 26.13 30.83
CA GLN A 541 9.59 26.94 31.76
C GLN A 541 10.95 26.28 31.98
N GLU A 542 12.03 27.06 32.10
CA GLU A 542 13.39 26.56 32.29
C GLU A 542 13.86 25.58 31.19
N VAL A 543 13.80 26.00 29.92
CA VAL A 543 14.17 25.18 28.73
C VAL A 543 15.49 24.42 28.90
N ASP A 544 16.57 25.09 29.35
CA ASP A 544 17.89 24.45 29.51
C ASP A 544 17.89 23.34 30.57
N LYS A 545 17.08 23.49 31.62
CA LYS A 545 16.90 22.46 32.66
C LYS A 545 16.11 21.27 32.13
N ASN A 546 15.03 21.51 31.36
CA ASN A 546 14.26 20.43 30.73
C ASN A 546 15.11 19.63 29.74
N ILE A 547 15.95 20.30 28.95
CA ILE A 547 16.94 19.64 28.07
C ILE A 547 17.88 18.77 28.91
N GLY A 548 18.47 19.33 29.97
CA GLY A 548 19.39 18.61 30.85
C GLY A 548 18.75 17.40 31.54
N ASP A 549 17.51 17.53 32.01
CA ASP A 549 16.76 16.47 32.67
C ASP A 549 16.40 15.33 31.71
N CYS A 550 15.94 15.66 30.50
CA CYS A 550 15.62 14.66 29.48
C CYS A 550 16.88 13.91 29.02
N ILE A 551 17.99 14.62 28.77
CA ILE A 551 19.26 13.98 28.38
C ILE A 551 19.79 13.09 29.50
N ARG A 552 19.74 13.53 30.76
CA ARG A 552 20.13 12.69 31.91
C ARG A 552 19.26 11.46 32.02
N TYR A 553 17.95 11.59 31.82
CA TYR A 553 17.02 10.46 31.85
C TYR A 553 17.30 9.45 30.72
N ILE A 554 17.47 9.93 29.49
CA ILE A 554 17.76 9.06 28.33
C ILE A 554 19.11 8.35 28.51
N LYS A 555 20.15 9.07 28.94
CA LYS A 555 21.48 8.48 29.21
C LYS A 555 21.51 7.53 30.41
N LYS A 556 20.78 7.83 31.48
CA LYS A 556 20.69 6.93 32.65
C LYS A 556 19.98 5.62 32.31
N ASN A 557 19.03 5.67 31.37
CA ASN A 557 18.33 4.51 30.83
C ASN A 557 19.02 3.89 29.61
N ARG A 558 20.25 4.34 29.28
CA ARG A 558 21.15 3.66 28.34
C ARG A 558 21.72 2.43 29.03
N ILE A 559 20.99 1.35 28.92
CA ILE A 559 21.47 0.05 29.35
C ILE A 559 22.39 -0.46 28.25
N ASP A 560 23.70 -0.29 28.42
CA ASP A 560 24.67 -0.90 27.51
C ASP A 560 24.82 -2.40 27.83
N ILE A 561 23.82 -3.17 27.41
CA ILE A 561 23.82 -4.63 27.51
C ILE A 561 25.08 -5.18 26.83
N ASN A 562 25.58 -4.52 25.79
CA ASN A 562 26.76 -4.97 25.08
C ASN A 562 28.03 -4.79 25.91
N GLU A 563 28.16 -3.67 26.65
CA GLU A 563 29.25 -3.44 27.61
C GLU A 563 29.20 -4.48 28.74
N LEU A 564 28.03 -4.73 29.33
CA LEU A 564 27.85 -5.72 30.39
C LEU A 564 28.09 -7.16 29.91
N VAL A 565 27.69 -7.49 28.68
CA VAL A 565 27.97 -8.80 28.06
C VAL A 565 29.45 -8.94 27.72
N LYS A 566 30.14 -7.86 27.35
CA LYS A 566 31.60 -7.86 27.13
C LYS A 566 32.34 -8.11 28.44
N GLN A 567 31.97 -7.41 29.51
CA GLN A 567 32.52 -7.62 30.86
C GLN A 567 32.22 -9.03 31.39
N LEU A 568 31.03 -9.56 31.10
CA LEU A 568 30.65 -10.92 31.49
C LEU A 568 31.48 -11.96 30.73
N LYS A 569 31.76 -11.76 29.43
CA LYS A 569 32.68 -12.62 28.66
C LYS A 569 34.11 -12.57 29.21
N THR A 570 34.59 -11.39 29.59
CA THR A 570 35.90 -11.22 30.23
C THR A 570 35.97 -11.94 31.58
N ALA A 571 34.94 -11.79 32.42
CA ALA A 571 34.86 -12.48 33.71
C ALA A 571 34.81 -14.01 33.56
N VAL A 572 34.18 -14.54 32.50
CA VAL A 572 34.22 -15.98 32.17
C VAL A 572 35.62 -16.41 31.74
N SER A 573 36.29 -15.65 30.88
CA SER A 573 37.66 -15.99 30.44
C SER A 573 38.69 -15.94 31.56
N GLU A 574 38.48 -15.08 32.56
CA GLU A 574 39.36 -14.92 33.73
C GLU A 574 38.98 -15.86 34.90
N GLY A 575 37.92 -16.67 34.75
CA GLY A 575 37.46 -17.60 35.78
C GLY A 575 36.82 -16.94 37.01
N ASN A 576 36.55 -15.62 36.98
CA ASN A 576 36.02 -14.86 38.12
C ASN A 576 34.52 -15.11 38.31
N HIS A 577 34.19 -16.18 39.03
CA HIS A 577 32.81 -16.62 39.28
C HIS A 577 31.97 -15.63 40.09
N GLN A 578 32.60 -14.81 40.93
CA GLN A 578 31.90 -13.82 41.75
C GLN A 578 31.37 -12.68 40.85
N GLN A 579 32.26 -12.12 40.02
CA GLN A 579 31.92 -11.04 39.09
C GLN A 579 30.94 -11.51 38.00
N PHE A 580 31.06 -12.76 37.56
CA PHE A 580 30.10 -13.38 36.65
C PHE A 580 28.67 -13.39 37.22
N LYS A 581 28.49 -13.87 38.46
CA LYS A 581 27.16 -13.92 39.10
C LYS A 581 26.57 -12.53 39.33
N GLU A 582 27.39 -11.55 39.70
CA GLU A 582 26.94 -10.16 39.85
C GLU A 582 26.47 -9.56 38.51
N LEU A 583 27.29 -9.67 37.46
CA LEU A 583 26.93 -9.16 36.13
C LEU A 583 25.70 -9.88 35.56
N GLN A 584 25.59 -11.19 35.77
CA GLN A 584 24.41 -11.96 35.37
C GLN A 584 23.14 -11.51 36.12
N GLY A 585 23.24 -11.24 37.42
CA GLY A 585 22.14 -10.72 38.24
C GLY A 585 21.70 -9.31 37.83
N GLN A 586 22.66 -8.43 37.49
CA GLN A 586 22.37 -7.09 36.97
C GLN A 586 21.64 -7.16 35.63
N ILE A 587 22.11 -8.01 34.70
CA ILE A 587 21.44 -8.23 33.40
C ILE A 587 20.01 -8.77 33.58
N LEU A 588 19.79 -9.67 34.55
CA LEU A 588 18.46 -10.23 34.84
C LEU A 588 17.49 -9.18 35.44
N LYS A 589 17.96 -8.37 36.40
CA LYS A 589 17.15 -7.28 36.99
C LYS A 589 16.79 -6.23 35.94
N ILE A 590 17.73 -5.92 35.05
CA ILE A 590 17.52 -5.04 33.91
C ILE A 590 16.42 -5.58 32.99
N LYS A 591 16.46 -6.87 32.64
CA LYS A 591 15.43 -7.51 31.81
C LYS A 591 14.04 -7.54 32.48
N GLN A 592 14.00 -7.63 33.81
CA GLN A 592 12.74 -7.62 34.57
C GLN A 592 12.15 -6.22 34.73
N ASN A 593 12.97 -5.18 34.93
CA ASN A 593 12.49 -3.81 35.08
C ASN A 593 11.97 -3.20 33.77
N SER A 594 12.43 -3.69 32.61
CA SER A 594 11.88 -3.32 31.30
C SER A 594 10.43 -3.79 31.09
N ILE A 595 9.92 -4.70 31.92
CA ILE A 595 8.57 -5.27 31.81
C ILE A 595 7.58 -4.50 32.71
N ILE A 596 8.07 -3.72 33.68
CA ILE A 596 7.23 -3.11 34.74
C ILE A 596 6.85 -1.65 34.42
N HIS A 597 7.46 -1.01 33.41
CA HIS A 597 7.13 0.37 33.02
C HIS A 597 6.13 0.53 31.87
N ASP A 598 5.55 -0.57 31.38
CA ASP A 598 4.47 -0.58 30.37
C ASP A 598 3.07 -0.83 31.01
N SER A 599 2.89 -0.42 32.29
CA SER A 599 1.59 -0.41 32.98
C SER A 599 1.07 1.01 33.16
#